data_AF-A0A9E5KTZ4-F1
#
_entry.id   AF-A0A9E5KTZ4-F1
#
_cell.length_a   1.000
_cell.length_b   1.000
_cell.length_c   1.000
_cell.angle_alpha   90.00
_cell.angle_beta   90.00
_cell.angle_gamma   90.00
#
_symmetry.space_group_name_H-M   'P 1'
#
loop_
_entity.id
_entity.type
_entity.pdbx_description
1 polymer ?
#
loop_
_entity_poly.entity_id
_entity_poly.type
_entity_poly.pdbx_seq_one_letter_code
_entity_poly.pdbx_strand_id
1 'polypeptide(L)'
;MSEERPSYFLCSRRDVPALVKRAEAEAAQILKEFGEFYKTAGVLAIEIKPVQYFRGYGISGRLTWDGETVIEESDCGLLFLTLNEVMLNRMLQLGMPSFGKGATQ
;
A
#
# COMPACT_ATOMS: atom_id res chain seq x y z
N MET A 1 3.68 20.13 -14.00
CA MET A 1 3.53 20.28 -12.54
C MET A 1 3.92 18.95 -11.96
N SER A 2 5.06 18.87 -11.28
CA SER A 2 5.53 17.63 -10.67
C SER A 2 4.65 17.36 -9.46
N GLU A 3 3.78 16.37 -9.52
CA GLU A 3 3.09 15.85 -8.33
C GLU A 3 4.17 15.32 -7.38
N GLU A 4 4.55 16.14 -6.39
CA GLU A 4 5.33 15.66 -5.27
C GLU A 4 4.50 14.63 -4.52
N ARG A 5 4.80 13.35 -4.74
CA ARG A 5 4.23 12.27 -3.95
C ARG A 5 4.55 12.56 -2.47
N PRO A 6 3.55 12.51 -1.57
CA PRO A 6 3.78 12.80 -0.16
C PRO A 6 4.87 11.86 0.36
N SER A 7 5.94 12.44 0.92
CA SER A 7 6.96 11.67 1.62
C SER A 7 6.39 11.21 2.95
N TYR A 8 6.06 9.92 3.04
CA TYR A 8 5.64 9.28 4.30
C TYR A 8 6.82 9.05 5.27
N PHE A 9 8.04 9.37 4.82
CA PHE A 9 9.31 9.12 5.52
C PHE A 9 9.66 10.13 6.61
N LEU A 10 9.44 11.44 6.37
CA LEU A 10 9.83 12.47 7.34
C LEU A 10 8.84 13.64 7.35
N CYS A 11 8.11 13.76 8.44
CA CYS A 11 7.10 14.76 8.69
C CYS A 11 7.23 15.35 10.10
N SER A 12 6.54 16.46 10.34
CA SER A 12 6.42 16.99 11.70
C SER A 12 5.45 16.11 12.49
N ARG A 13 5.62 16.05 13.82
CA ARG A 13 4.70 15.33 14.72
C ARG A 13 3.23 15.71 14.53
N ARG A 14 2.97 16.97 14.14
CA ARG A 14 1.62 17.50 13.95
C ARG A 14 0.94 16.96 12.69
N ASP A 15 1.72 16.54 11.71
CA ASP A 15 1.23 16.05 10.42
C ASP A 15 0.96 14.54 10.42
N VAL A 16 1.56 13.81 11.39
CA VAL A 16 1.42 12.35 11.54
C VAL A 16 -0.05 11.89 11.50
N PRO A 17 -1.00 12.49 12.24
CA PRO A 17 -2.39 12.02 12.20
C PRO A 17 -3.05 12.18 10.82
N ALA A 18 -2.72 13.27 10.11
CA ALA A 18 -3.23 13.50 8.77
C ALA A 18 -2.62 12.52 7.75
N LEU A 19 -1.33 12.20 7.90
CA LEU A 19 -0.64 11.21 7.08
C LEU A 19 -1.16 9.80 7.31
N VAL A 20 -1.37 9.39 8.58
CA VAL A 20 -1.99 8.10 8.91
C VAL A 20 -3.36 8.00 8.25
N LYS A 21 -4.23 8.99 8.44
CA LYS A 21 -5.59 8.97 7.86
C LYS A 21 -5.57 8.89 6.33
N ARG A 22 -4.62 9.59 5.68
CA ARG A 22 -4.47 9.55 4.23
C ARG A 22 -4.00 8.17 3.75
N ALA A 23 -3.00 7.61 4.43
CA ALA A 23 -2.47 6.30 4.09
C ALA A 23 -3.49 5.19 4.36
N GLU A 24 -4.33 5.31 5.40
CA GLU A 24 -5.44 4.38 5.68
C GLU A 24 -6.50 4.42 4.56
N ALA A 25 -6.82 5.62 4.07
CA ALA A 25 -7.75 5.77 2.95
C ALA A 25 -7.18 5.16 1.66
N GLU A 26 -5.89 5.36 1.40
CA GLU A 26 -5.18 4.77 0.25
C GLU A 26 -5.13 3.24 0.36
N ALA A 27 -4.77 2.71 1.54
CA ALA A 27 -4.78 1.28 1.83
C ALA A 27 -6.18 0.66 1.65
N ALA A 28 -7.23 1.33 2.13
CA ALA A 28 -8.61 0.86 1.97
C ALA A 28 -9.04 0.84 0.50
N GLN A 29 -8.63 1.84 -0.29
CA GLN A 29 -8.90 1.86 -1.73
C GLN A 29 -8.18 0.71 -2.44
N ILE A 30 -6.89 0.53 -2.16
CA ILE A 30 -6.08 -0.57 -2.68
C ILE A 30 -6.77 -1.90 -2.34
N LEU A 31 -7.04 -2.18 -1.05
CA LEU A 31 -7.68 -3.42 -0.60
C LEU A 31 -9.06 -3.66 -1.23
N LYS A 32 -9.84 -2.60 -1.47
CA LYS A 32 -11.13 -2.72 -2.16
C LYS A 32 -10.94 -3.17 -3.61
N GLU A 33 -10.03 -2.54 -4.34
CA GLU A 33 -9.70 -2.93 -5.72
C GLU A 33 -9.20 -4.38 -5.74
N PHE A 34 -8.33 -4.76 -4.80
CA PHE A 34 -7.88 -6.15 -4.61
C PHE A 34 -9.02 -7.13 -4.35
N GLY A 35 -9.94 -6.83 -3.44
CA GLY A 35 -11.03 -7.74 -3.06
C GLY A 35 -11.94 -8.09 -4.23
N GLU A 36 -12.04 -7.22 -5.24
CA GLU A 36 -12.76 -7.51 -6.49
C GLU A 36 -11.99 -8.47 -7.40
N PHE A 37 -10.65 -8.43 -7.41
CA PHE A 37 -9.80 -9.33 -8.22
C PHE A 37 -9.49 -10.67 -7.55
N TYR A 38 -9.48 -10.68 -6.22
CA TYR A 38 -9.00 -11.78 -5.40
C TYR A 38 -10.12 -12.25 -4.49
N LYS A 39 -10.86 -13.29 -4.91
CA LYS A 39 -11.59 -14.16 -3.97
C LYS A 39 -10.57 -15.01 -3.22
N THR A 40 -9.77 -14.39 -2.36
CA THR A 40 -8.69 -15.09 -1.67
C THR A 40 -9.22 -15.95 -0.54
N ALA A 41 -8.65 -17.15 -0.42
CA ALA A 41 -8.84 -18.04 0.72
C ALA A 41 -8.05 -17.54 1.95
N GLY A 42 -8.24 -16.27 2.31
CA GLY A 42 -7.57 -15.58 3.40
C GLY A 42 -7.87 -14.08 3.41
N VAL A 43 -7.72 -13.46 4.58
CA VAL A 43 -8.00 -12.04 4.84
C VAL A 43 -6.70 -11.23 4.73
N LEU A 44 -6.60 -10.42 3.68
CA LEU A 44 -5.52 -9.45 3.50
C LEU A 44 -5.87 -8.15 4.25
N ALA A 45 -4.94 -7.63 5.06
CA ALA A 45 -5.11 -6.35 5.73
C ALA A 45 -3.79 -5.55 5.75
N ILE A 46 -3.91 -4.22 5.78
CA ILE A 46 -2.79 -3.29 5.87
C ILE A 46 -2.94 -2.53 7.18
N GLU A 47 -1.93 -2.60 8.04
CA GLU A 47 -1.83 -1.82 9.27
C GLU A 47 -0.86 -0.65 9.07
N ILE A 48 -1.24 0.53 9.55
CA ILE A 48 -0.43 1.74 9.45
C ILE A 48 -0.13 2.25 10.85
N LYS A 49 1.14 2.50 11.13
CA LYS A 49 1.59 2.89 12.48
C LYS A 49 2.49 4.11 12.41
N PRO A 50 2.33 5.08 13.32
CA PRO A 50 3.27 6.18 13.44
C PRO A 50 4.63 5.67 13.95
N VAL A 51 5.71 6.17 13.37
CA VAL A 51 7.08 5.86 13.77
C VAL A 51 7.81 7.14 14.12
N GLN A 52 8.60 7.09 15.19
CA GLN A 52 9.53 8.15 15.55
C GLN A 52 10.93 7.78 15.09
N TYR A 53 11.54 8.64 14.26
CA TYR A 53 12.93 8.53 13.86
C TYR A 53 13.81 9.48 14.67
N PHE A 54 15.12 9.27 14.60
CA PHE A 54 16.11 10.12 15.27
C PHE A 54 15.97 11.62 14.93
N ARG A 55 15.50 11.96 13.72
CA ARG A 55 15.34 13.35 13.24
C ARG A 55 13.91 13.76 12.89
N GLY A 56 12.89 12.99 13.25
CA GLY A 56 11.52 13.33 12.87
C GLY A 56 10.50 12.24 13.14
N TYR A 57 9.34 12.34 12.51
CA TYR A 57 8.29 11.34 12.57
C TYR A 57 7.94 10.88 11.16
N GLY A 58 7.37 9.70 11.03
CA GLY A 58 6.77 9.22 9.79
C GLY A 58 5.76 8.13 10.10
N ILE A 59 5.43 7.34 9.08
CA ILE A 59 4.49 6.23 9.22
C ILE A 59 5.08 4.98 8.57
N SER A 60 5.01 3.85 9.28
CA SER A 60 5.30 2.53 8.72
C SER A 60 4.00 1.86 8.30
N GLY A 61 4.15 0.91 7.38
CA GLY A 61 3.06 0.06 6.92
C GLY A 61 3.42 -1.41 7.12
N ARG A 62 2.44 -2.21 7.49
CA ARG A 62 2.56 -3.66 7.60
C ARG A 62 1.44 -4.34 6.81
N LEU A 63 1.80 -5.29 5.98
CA LEU A 63 0.86 -6.18 5.31
C LEU A 63 0.69 -7.47 6.11
N THR A 64 -0.55 -7.82 6.39
CA THR A 64 -0.91 -9.07 7.06
C THR A 64 -1.80 -9.95 6.19
N TRP A 65 -1.59 -11.26 6.27
CA TRP A 65 -2.44 -12.29 5.67
C TRP A 65 -2.94 -13.21 6.78
N ASP A 66 -4.26 -13.32 6.94
CA ASP A 66 -4.87 -14.10 8.02
C ASP A 66 -4.33 -13.74 9.42
N GLY A 67 -3.95 -12.47 9.60
CA GLY A 67 -3.37 -11.94 10.84
C GLY A 67 -1.86 -12.15 10.99
N GLU A 68 -1.21 -12.89 10.09
CA GLU A 68 0.25 -13.05 10.10
C GLU A 68 0.93 -11.96 9.28
N THR A 69 2.04 -11.42 9.80
CA THR A 69 2.80 -10.38 9.10
C THR A 69 3.58 -10.99 7.93
N VAL A 70 3.28 -10.52 6.72
CA VAL A 70 3.95 -10.97 5.50
C VAL A 70 5.05 -9.99 5.12
N ILE A 71 4.78 -8.69 5.24
CA ILE A 71 5.70 -7.61 4.88
C ILE A 71 5.56 -6.49 5.91
N GLU A 72 6.68 -5.93 6.34
CA GLU A 72 6.70 -4.71 7.13
C GLU A 72 7.72 -3.76 6.52
N GLU A 73 7.28 -2.54 6.23
CA GLU A 73 8.15 -1.49 5.68
C GLU A 73 8.19 -0.32 6.65
N SER A 74 9.42 0.14 6.90
CA SER A 74 9.64 1.32 7.73
C SER A 74 9.05 2.60 7.13
N ASP A 75 8.82 2.62 5.82
CA ASP A 75 8.11 3.68 5.09
C ASP A 75 6.84 3.10 4.45
N CYS A 76 5.67 3.60 4.85
CA CYS A 76 4.38 3.15 4.31
C CYS A 76 4.27 3.34 2.79
N GLY A 77 4.96 4.32 2.21
CA GLY A 77 4.98 4.52 0.75
C GLY A 77 5.69 3.38 0.01
N LEU A 78 6.73 2.80 0.61
CA LEU A 78 7.40 1.61 0.07
C LEU A 78 6.47 0.40 0.14
N LEU A 79 5.69 0.26 1.21
CA LEU A 79 4.71 -0.83 1.30
C LEU A 79 3.70 -0.78 0.14
N PHE A 80 3.20 0.41 -0.23
CA PHE A 80 2.26 0.54 -1.34
C PHE A 80 2.88 0.22 -2.70
N LEU A 81 4.16 0.57 -2.91
CA LEU A 81 4.90 0.17 -4.11
C LEU A 81 5.10 -1.35 -4.17
N THR A 82 5.56 -1.95 -3.06
CA THR A 82 5.74 -3.39 -2.94
C THR A 82 4.43 -4.13 -3.16
N LEU A 83 3.31 -3.62 -2.63
CA LEU A 83 1.98 -4.16 -2.86
C LEU A 83 1.60 -4.14 -4.34
N ASN A 84 1.81 -3.02 -5.03
CA ASN A 84 1.54 -2.90 -6.47
C ASN A 84 2.41 -3.87 -7.30
N GLU A 85 3.67 -4.09 -6.93
CA GLU A 85 4.52 -5.07 -7.62
C GLU A 85 4.08 -6.51 -7.36
N VAL A 86 3.71 -6.84 -6.11
CA VAL A 86 3.16 -8.15 -5.76
C VAL A 86 1.84 -8.41 -6.51
N MET A 87 0.98 -7.39 -6.65
CA MET A 87 -0.23 -7.46 -7.47
C MET A 87 0.08 -7.80 -8.92
N LEU A 88 0.94 -7.01 -9.55
CA LEU A 88 1.26 -7.14 -10.96
C LEU A 88 1.81 -8.54 -11.24
N ASN A 89 2.74 -9.00 -10.40
CA ASN A 89 3.36 -10.31 -10.53
C ASN A 89 2.35 -11.45 -10.36
N ARG A 90 1.43 -11.36 -9.39
CA ARG A 90 0.39 -12.38 -9.22
C ARG A 90 -0.67 -12.35 -10.33
N MET A 91 -1.05 -11.19 -10.85
CA MET A 91 -1.95 -11.08 -12.01
C MET A 91 -1.35 -11.72 -13.26
N LEU A 92 -0.05 -11.50 -13.51
CA LEU A 92 0.71 -12.13 -14.59
C LEU A 92 0.78 -13.66 -14.42
N GLN A 93 1.02 -14.16 -13.21
CA GLN A 93 1.06 -15.60 -12.91
C GLN A 93 -0.30 -16.30 -13.06
N LEU A 94 -1.40 -15.59 -12.78
CA LEU A 94 -2.77 -16.11 -12.93
C LEU A 94 -3.28 -16.03 -14.38
N GLY A 95 -2.46 -15.58 -15.33
CA GLY A 95 -2.82 -15.48 -16.74
C GLY A 95 -3.90 -14.43 -17.02
N MET A 96 -4.14 -13.50 -16.09
CA MET A 96 -5.09 -12.41 -16.31
C MET A 96 -4.44 -11.35 -17.19
N PRO A 97 -5.07 -10.92 -18.30
CA PRO A 97 -4.51 -9.87 -19.13
C PRO A 97 -4.38 -8.59 -18.29
N SER A 98 -3.16 -8.07 -18.23
CA SER A 98 -2.92 -6.73 -17.68
C SER A 98 -3.78 -5.74 -18.46
N PHE A 99 -4.60 -4.94 -17.78
CA PHE A 99 -5.33 -3.84 -18.43
C PHE A 99 -4.30 -2.85 -19.00
N GLY A 100 -4.01 -2.99 -20.29
CA GLY A 100 -2.87 -2.29 -20.90
C GLY A 100 -2.59 -2.66 -22.37
N LYS A 101 -3.64 -2.66 -23.20
CA LYS A 101 -3.71 -2.53 -24.67
C LYS A 101 -4.57 -3.60 -25.31
N GLY A 102 -5.81 -3.22 -25.55
CA GLY A 102 -6.76 -3.92 -26.41
C GLY A 102 -7.94 -3.00 -26.76
N ALA A 103 -7.66 -1.72 -26.99
CA ALA A 103 -8.57 -0.86 -27.72
C ALA A 103 -8.29 -1.06 -29.21
N THR A 104 -9.37 -1.19 -29.97
CA THR A 104 -9.50 -1.24 -31.44
C THR A 104 -9.12 -2.54 -32.16
N GLN A 105 -10.18 -3.29 -32.48
CA GLN A 105 -10.61 -3.81 -33.80
C GLN A 105 -9.56 -4.42 -34.73
#